data_AF-A0A535IF69-F1
#
_entry.id   AF-A0A535IF69-F1
#
_cell.length_a   1.000
_cell.length_b   1.000
_cell.length_c   1.000
_cell.angle_alpha   90.00
_cell.angle_beta   90.00
_cell.angle_gamma   90.00
#
_symmetry.space_group_name_H-M   'P 1'
#
loop_
_entity.id
_entity.type
_entity.pdbx_description
1 polymer ?
#
loop_
_entity_poly.entity_id
_entity_poly.type
_entity_poly.pdbx_seq_one_letter_code
_entity_poly.pdbx_strand_id
1 'polypeptide(L)'
;MALSARDKKSLLALVEKAQLVYLLTRYPRKQVLDDAGDVAKLETGLADMRAAANELSEKIREDHALVRWDELAKKPDSPELAWRVAKRVTPTVIRELM
;
A
#
# COMPACT_ATOMS: atom_id res chain seq x y z
N MET A 1 -17.26 -17.20 2.82
CA MET A 1 -16.59 -18.02 1.78
C MET A 1 -15.16 -18.26 2.22
N ALA A 2 -14.59 -19.43 1.95
CA ALA A 2 -13.19 -19.69 2.29
C ALA A 2 -12.27 -18.94 1.30
N LEU A 3 -11.39 -18.08 1.81
CA LEU A 3 -10.34 -17.43 1.01
C LEU A 3 -9.42 -18.49 0.40
N SER A 4 -9.07 -18.34 -0.87
CA SER A 4 -8.08 -19.21 -1.51
C SER A 4 -6.71 -19.04 -0.87
N ALA A 5 -5.82 -20.03 -1.02
CA ALA A 5 -4.44 -19.91 -0.53
C ALA A 5 -3.69 -18.73 -1.18
N ARG A 6 -3.98 -18.44 -2.46
CA ARG A 6 -3.43 -17.28 -3.18
C ARG A 6 -3.92 -15.96 -2.59
N ASP A 7 -5.22 -15.86 -2.32
CA ASP A 7 -5.80 -14.66 -1.72
C ASP A 7 -5.22 -14.40 -0.33
N LYS A 8 -5.13 -15.44 0.52
CA LYS A 8 -4.53 -15.32 1.86
C LYS A 8 -3.09 -14.82 1.80
N LYS A 9 -2.28 -15.39 0.91
CA LYS A 9 -0.89 -14.98 0.71
C LYS A 9 -0.79 -13.52 0.25
N SER A 10 -1.64 -13.12 -0.68
CA SER A 10 -1.63 -11.77 -1.26
C SER A 10 -2.15 -10.73 -0.27
N LEU A 11 -3.18 -11.06 0.51
CA LEU A 11 -3.66 -10.23 1.62
C LEU A 11 -2.58 -10.01 2.67
N LEU A 12 -1.90 -11.08 3.11
CA LEU A 12 -0.82 -10.98 4.09
C LEU A 12 0.31 -10.09 3.57
N ALA A 13 0.75 -10.32 2.32
CA ALA A 13 1.76 -9.49 1.68
C ALA A 13 1.33 -8.01 1.59
N LEU A 14 0.08 -7.75 1.22
CA LEU A 14 -0.45 -6.39 1.15
C LEU A 14 -0.43 -5.70 2.52
N VAL A 15 -0.88 -6.39 3.57
CA VAL A 15 -0.91 -5.87 4.95
C VAL A 15 0.50 -5.60 5.47
N GLU A 16 1.44 -6.53 5.31
CA GLU A 16 2.84 -6.36 5.73
C GLU A 16 3.49 -5.14 5.07
N LYS A 17 3.29 -4.99 3.75
CA LYS A 17 3.85 -3.85 3.00
C LYS A 17 3.16 -2.55 3.37
N ALA A 18 1.85 -2.58 3.63
CA ALA A 18 1.13 -1.43 4.14
C ALA A 18 1.66 -0.99 5.50
N GLN A 19 1.94 -1.89 6.44
CA GLN A 19 2.52 -1.53 7.73
C GLN A 19 3.88 -0.83 7.58
N LEU A 20 4.77 -1.35 6.72
CA LEU A 20 6.07 -0.73 6.45
C LEU A 20 5.94 0.67 5.85
N VAL A 21 5.11 0.83 4.83
CA VAL A 21 4.84 2.14 4.21
C VAL A 21 4.20 3.09 5.24
N TYR A 22 3.28 2.60 6.07
CA TYR A 22 2.63 3.42 7.07
C TYR A 22 3.62 3.97 8.08
N LEU A 23 4.57 3.14 8.56
CA LEU A 23 5.64 3.57 9.44
C LEU A 23 6.48 4.71 8.83
N LEU A 24 6.83 4.63 7.54
CA LEU A 24 7.53 5.71 6.85
C LEU A 24 6.70 7.01 6.87
N THR A 25 5.38 6.91 6.67
CA THR A 25 4.50 8.08 6.72
C THR A 25 4.32 8.71 8.12
N ARG A 26 4.82 8.06 9.18
CA ARG A 26 4.82 8.61 10.55
C ARG A 26 5.97 9.58 10.80
N TYR A 27 7.05 9.50 10.03
CA TYR A 27 8.15 10.46 10.12
C TYR A 27 7.77 11.81 9.48
N PRO A 28 8.48 12.89 9.82
CA PRO A 28 8.32 14.17 9.12
C PRO A 28 8.56 14.01 7.62
N ARG A 29 7.66 14.58 6.80
CA ARG A 29 7.75 14.50 5.32
C ARG A 29 9.14 14.87 4.80
N LYS A 30 9.70 15.96 5.30
CA LYS A 30 11.02 16.45 4.87
C LYS A 30 12.11 15.42 5.14
N GLN A 31 12.07 14.76 6.31
CA GLN A 31 13.04 13.72 6.64
C GLN A 31 12.99 12.56 5.65
N VAL A 32 11.80 12.11 5.25
CA VAL A 32 11.63 10.98 4.33
C VAL A 32 11.98 11.37 2.89
N LEU A 33 11.61 12.58 2.46
CA LEU A 33 11.83 13.02 1.08
C LEU A 33 13.24 13.56 0.82
N ASP A 34 13.97 13.99 1.85
CA ASP A 34 15.36 14.44 1.73
C ASP A 34 16.36 13.26 1.81
N ASP A 35 15.93 12.07 2.23
CA ASP A 35 16.75 10.85 2.26
C ASP A 35 16.40 9.90 1.09
N ALA A 36 17.36 9.70 0.18
CA ALA A 36 17.16 8.86 -1.00
C ALA A 36 16.86 7.39 -0.67
N GLY A 37 17.36 6.89 0.47
CA GLY A 37 17.09 5.53 0.92
C GLY A 37 15.65 5.36 1.39
N ASP A 38 15.12 6.34 2.13
CA ASP A 38 13.74 6.34 2.59
C ASP A 38 12.73 6.60 1.45
N VAL A 39 13.08 7.45 0.47
CA VAL A 39 12.31 7.55 -0.79
C VAL A 39 12.25 6.19 -1.49
N ALA A 40 13.38 5.51 -1.66
CA ALA A 40 13.43 4.21 -2.31
C ALA A 40 12.59 3.15 -1.58
N LYS A 41 12.63 3.13 -0.23
CA LYS A 41 11.79 2.24 0.59
C LYS A 41 10.30 2.55 0.40
N LEU A 42 9.93 3.83 0.37
CA LEU A 42 8.54 4.28 0.17
C LEU A 42 7.99 3.84 -1.19
N GLU A 43 8.75 4.11 -2.26
CA GLU A 43 8.36 3.77 -3.63
C GLU A 43 8.29 2.25 -3.84
N THR A 44 9.29 1.51 -3.32
CA THR A 44 9.31 0.05 -3.37
C THR A 44 8.12 -0.53 -2.59
N GLY A 45 7.85 -0.01 -1.39
CA GLY A 45 6.71 -0.45 -0.58
C GLY A 45 5.36 -0.24 -1.30
N LEU A 46 5.17 0.91 -1.96
CA LEU A 46 3.97 1.16 -2.77
C LEU A 46 3.88 0.26 -4.01
N ALA A 47 5.00 -0.03 -4.66
CA ALA A 47 5.04 -0.96 -5.77
C ALA A 47 4.67 -2.39 -5.34
N ASP A 48 5.21 -2.84 -4.20
CA ASP A 48 4.90 -4.15 -3.62
C ASP A 48 3.43 -4.25 -3.19
N MET A 49 2.89 -3.20 -2.55
CA MET A 49 1.45 -3.14 -2.23
C MET A 49 0.59 -3.24 -3.49
N ARG A 50 0.96 -2.54 -4.57
CA ARG A 50 0.23 -2.61 -5.84
C ARG A 50 0.28 -4.02 -6.45
N ALA A 51 1.46 -4.65 -6.44
CA ALA A 51 1.61 -6.01 -6.93
C ALA A 51 0.74 -6.99 -6.14
N ALA A 52 0.75 -6.92 -4.81
CA ALA A 52 -0.08 -7.76 -3.95
C ALA A 52 -1.58 -7.51 -4.18
N ALA A 53 -2.00 -6.26 -4.35
CA ALA A 53 -3.41 -5.91 -4.62
C ALA A 53 -3.90 -6.40 -5.99
N ASN A 54 -3.02 -6.50 -6.99
CA ASN A 54 -3.35 -7.04 -8.32
C ASN A 54 -3.58 -8.56 -8.28
N GLU A 55 -2.98 -9.25 -7.31
CA GLU A 55 -3.11 -10.70 -7.12
C GLU A 55 -4.38 -11.10 -6.35
N LEU A 56 -5.06 -10.12 -5.74
CA LEU A 56 -6.33 -10.35 -5.05
C LEU A 56 -7.46 -10.61 -6.05
N SER A 57 -8.36 -11.53 -5.67
CA SER A 57 -9.63 -11.67 -6.37
C SER A 57 -10.46 -10.39 -6.32
N GLU A 58 -11.24 -10.16 -7.38
CA GLU A 58 -12.12 -8.99 -7.50
C GLU A 58 -13.08 -8.88 -6.32
N LYS A 59 -13.64 -10.01 -5.89
CA LYS A 59 -14.50 -10.11 -4.72
C LYS A 59 -13.89 -9.49 -3.45
N ILE A 60 -12.61 -9.74 -3.17
CA ILE A 60 -11.95 -9.16 -1.99
C ILE A 60 -11.85 -7.63 -2.13
N ARG A 61 -11.54 -7.14 -3.33
CA ARG A 61 -11.48 -5.70 -3.56
C ARG A 61 -12.85 -5.04 -3.40
N GLU A 62 -13.92 -5.71 -3.84
CA GLU A 62 -15.31 -5.27 -3.66
C GLU A 62 -15.75 -5.29 -2.19
N ASP A 63 -15.44 -6.38 -1.46
CA ASP A 63 -15.75 -6.52 -0.03
C ASP A 63 -15.05 -5.43 0.82
N HIS A 64 -13.93 -4.88 0.33
CA HIS A 64 -13.15 -3.82 0.96
C HIS A 64 -13.16 -2.51 0.13
N ALA A 65 -14.34 -2.08 -0.30
CA ALA A 65 -14.53 -0.92 -1.19
C ALA A 65 -14.03 0.43 -0.62
N LEU A 66 -13.81 0.55 0.68
CA LEU A 66 -13.24 1.77 1.29
C LEU A 66 -11.76 1.95 0.95
N VAL A 67 -11.05 0.87 0.63
CA VAL A 67 -9.68 0.96 0.14
C VAL A 67 -9.68 1.62 -1.24
N ARG A 68 -8.83 2.63 -1.40
CA ARG A 68 -8.71 3.40 -2.65
C ARG A 68 -7.89 2.63 -3.68
N TRP A 69 -8.42 1.50 -4.15
CA TRP A 69 -7.76 0.57 -5.07
C TRP A 69 -7.24 1.27 -6.34
N ASP A 70 -8.01 2.19 -6.90
CA ASP A 70 -7.62 2.96 -8.09
C ASP A 70 -6.42 3.89 -7.87
N GLU A 71 -6.26 4.41 -6.64
CA GLU A 71 -5.10 5.23 -6.30
C GLU A 71 -3.86 4.37 -6.09
N LEU A 72 -4.02 3.19 -5.47
CA LEU A 72 -2.93 2.22 -5.29
C LEU A 72 -2.45 1.63 -6.64
N ALA A 73 -3.38 1.39 -7.56
CA ALA A 73 -3.11 0.85 -8.89
C ALA A 73 -2.19 1.75 -9.74
N LYS A 74 -2.15 3.06 -9.46
CA LYS A 74 -1.36 4.02 -10.21
C LYS A 74 0.08 4.06 -9.69
N LYS A 75 1.04 4.09 -10.61
CA LYS A 75 2.43 4.42 -10.27
C LYS A 75 2.53 5.93 -10.04
N PRO A 76 3.03 6.40 -8.88
CA PRO A 76 3.31 7.81 -8.69
C PRO A 76 4.44 8.27 -9.59
N ASP A 77 4.31 9.46 -10.18
CA ASP A 77 5.30 10.04 -11.09
C ASP A 77 6.40 10.85 -10.37
N SER A 78 6.27 11.04 -9.05
CA SER A 78 7.29 11.71 -8.23
C SER A 78 7.28 11.21 -6.77
N PRO A 79 8.37 11.42 -6.01
CA PRO A 79 8.43 11.12 -4.58
C PRO A 79 7.34 11.84 -3.76
N GLU A 80 6.99 13.08 -4.12
CA GLU A 80 5.90 13.82 -3.47
C GLU A 80 4.55 13.17 -3.69
N LEU A 81 4.30 12.68 -4.91
CA LEU A 81 3.08 11.94 -5.21
C LEU A 81 3.07 10.60 -4.48
N ALA A 82 4.21 9.89 -4.43
CA ALA A 82 4.35 8.66 -3.67
C ALA A 82 4.01 8.88 -2.18
N TRP A 83 4.56 9.92 -1.57
CA TRP A 83 4.23 10.30 -0.19
C TRP A 83 2.75 10.59 0.03
N ARG A 84 2.12 11.34 -0.89
CA ARG A 84 0.68 11.64 -0.80
C ARG A 84 -0.18 10.40 -0.91
N VAL A 85 0.13 9.51 -1.86
CA VAL A 85 -0.57 8.24 -2.05
C VAL A 85 -0.42 7.37 -0.81
N ALA A 86 0.81 7.18 -0.31
CA ALA A 86 1.08 6.42 0.91
C ALA A 86 0.27 6.93 2.12
N LYS A 87 0.26 8.25 2.35
CA LYS A 87 -0.52 8.84 3.46
C LYS A 87 -2.02 8.61 3.37
N ARG A 88 -2.57 8.43 2.17
CA ARG A 88 -4.02 8.29 1.95
C ARG A 88 -4.47 6.85 1.88
N VAL A 89 -3.74 6.01 1.15
CA VAL A 89 -4.11 4.63 0.87
C VAL A 89 -3.79 3.73 2.06
N THR A 90 -2.58 3.86 2.59
CA THR A 90 -2.04 2.88 3.54
C THR A 90 -2.82 2.79 4.86
N PRO A 91 -3.26 3.89 5.49
CA PRO A 91 -4.08 3.80 6.70
C PRO A 91 -5.42 3.08 6.48
N THR A 92 -6.02 3.25 5.29
CA THR A 92 -7.28 2.59 4.96
C THR A 92 -7.05 1.10 4.67
N VAL A 93 -5.97 0.73 3.97
CA VAL A 93 -5.58 -0.68 3.80
C VAL A 93 -5.42 -1.38 5.15
N ILE A 94 -4.71 -0.75 6.09
CA ILE A 94 -4.51 -1.31 7.43
C ILE A 94 -5.84 -1.46 8.17
N ARG A 95 -6.72 -0.46 8.11
CA ARG A 95 -8.01 -0.50 8.83
C ARG A 95 -8.95 -1.57 8.29
N GLU A 96 -9.00 -1.73 6.97
CA GLU A 96 -9.99 -2.61 6.33
C GLU A 96 -9.54 -4.08 6.30
N LEU A 97 -8.22 -4.34 6.35
CA LEU A 97 -7.65 -5.69 6.13
C LEU A 97 -6.98 -6.31 7.37
N MET A 98 -6.89 -5.59 8.49
CA MET A 98 -6.40 -6.11 9.79
C MET A 98 -7.51 -6.14 10.81
#